data_AF-A0A7X5VPK0-F1
#
_entry.id   AF-A0A7X5VPK0-F1
#
_cell.length_a   1.000
_cell.length_b   1.000
_cell.length_c   1.000
_cell.angle_alpha   90.00
_cell.angle_beta   90.00
_cell.angle_gamma   90.00
#
_symmetry.space_group_name_H-M   'P 1'
#
loop_
_entity.id
_entity.type
_entity.pdbx_description
1 polymer ?
#
loop_
_entity_poly.entity_id
_entity_poly.type
_entity_poly.pdbx_seq_one_letter_code
_entity_poly.pdbx_strand_id
1 'polypeptide(L)' 'MLNGGGYPTFTYDRDCHRASKLVHVCDVYDALRTDRPYRDAWPAPKVLAYIEERSGVEFDGALAHAFTQMMQEWEPQA' A
#
# COMPACT_ATOMS: atom_id res chain seq x y z
N MET A 1 7.81 0.61 -4.94
CA MET A 1 7.69 2.08 -5.10
C MET A 1 7.64 2.43 -6.57
N LEU A 2 6.65 3.22 -6.99
CA LEU A 2 6.49 3.64 -8.38
C LEU A 2 7.57 4.62 -8.85
N ASN A 3 8.16 5.39 -7.93
CA ASN A 3 9.25 6.33 -8.21
C ASN A 3 10.61 5.67 -8.57
N GLY A 4 10.67 4.36 -8.79
CA GLY A 4 11.92 3.66 -9.11
C GLY A 4 12.86 3.42 -7.92
N GLY A 5 12.50 3.84 -6.71
CA GLY A 5 13.27 3.58 -5.48
C GLY A 5 13.11 2.16 -4.93
N GLY A 6 12.41 1.27 -5.64
CA GLY A 6 12.21 -0.12 -5.27
C GLY A 6 13.35 -1.05 -5.67
N TYR A 7 13.19 -2.34 -5.36
CA TYR A 7 14.09 -3.41 -5.74
C TYR A 7 13.29 -4.55 -6.41
N PRO A 8 13.86 -5.33 -7.35
CA PRO A 8 15.18 -5.17 -7.98
C PRO A 8 15.21 -4.03 -9.00
N THR A 9 16.39 -3.44 -9.21
CA THR A 9 16.61 -2.50 -10.30
C THR A 9 16.87 -3.27 -11.60
N PHE A 10 16.22 -2.83 -12.69
CA PHE A 10 16.45 -3.37 -14.02
C PHE A 10 17.41 -2.46 -14.79
N THR A 11 18.19 -3.04 -15.69
CA THR A 11 19.09 -2.30 -16.60
C THR A 11 18.36 -1.73 -17.83
N TYR A 12 17.06 -1.99 -17.94
CA TYR A 12 16.18 -1.54 -19.02
C TYR A 12 14.88 -1.01 -18.42
N ASP A 13 14.23 -0.09 -19.14
CA ASP A 13 12.98 0.51 -18.71
C ASP A 13 11.84 -0.52 -18.81
N ARG A 14 11.16 -0.76 -17.70
CA ARG A 14 10.03 -1.68 -17.60
C ARG A 14 9.10 -1.18 -16.50
N ASP A 15 7.85 -0.89 -16.88
CA ASP A 15 6.82 -0.57 -15.90
C ASP A 15 6.49 -1.79 -15.03
N CYS A 16 6.17 -1.54 -13.77
CA CYS A 16 5.78 -2.56 -12.82
C CYS A 16 4.46 -3.20 -13.28
N HIS A 17 4.40 -4.54 -13.24
CA HIS A 17 3.19 -5.26 -13.67
C HIS A 17 2.01 -4.85 -12.79
N ARG A 18 0.80 -4.71 -13.36
CA ARG A 18 -0.39 -4.27 -12.63
C ARG A 18 -0.68 -5.14 -11.38
N ALA A 19 -0.49 -6.45 -11.49
CA ALA A 19 -0.62 -7.35 -10.34
C ALA A 19 0.39 -7.05 -9.22
N SER A 20 1.63 -6.67 -9.56
CA SER A 20 2.64 -6.28 -8.57
C SER A 20 2.29 -4.96 -7.90
N LYS A 21 1.75 -3.98 -8.65
CA LYS A 21 1.23 -2.72 -8.08
C LYS A 21 0.09 -2.98 -7.08
N LEU A 22 -0.81 -3.92 -7.40
CA LEU A 22 -1.92 -4.32 -6.53
C LEU A 22 -1.42 -5.03 -5.26
N VAL A 23 -0.58 -6.05 -5.42
CA VAL A 23 -0.02 -6.80 -4.28
C VAL A 23 0.78 -5.89 -3.36
N HIS A 24 1.47 -4.88 -3.90
CA HIS A 24 2.21 -3.92 -3.09
C HIS A 24 1.31 -3.16 -2.10
N VAL A 25 0.12 -2.74 -2.51
CA VAL A 25 -0.85 -2.06 -1.62
C VAL A 25 -1.32 -3.03 -0.53
N CYS A 26 -1.71 -4.25 -0.91
CA CYS A 26 -2.15 -5.28 0.02
C CYS A 26 -1.08 -5.66 1.05
N ASP A 27 0.16 -5.86 0.60
CA ASP A 27 1.29 -6.28 1.42
C ASP A 27 1.65 -5.21 2.46
N VAL A 28 1.67 -3.93 2.07
CA VAL A 28 1.92 -2.84 3.01
C VAL A 28 0.78 -2.70 4.01
N TYR A 29 -0.48 -2.81 3.59
CA TYR A 29 -1.61 -2.76 4.51
C TYR A 29 -1.51 -3.86 5.59
N ASP A 30 -1.33 -5.11 5.16
CA ASP A 30 -1.23 -6.27 6.07
C ASP A 30 -0.04 -6.15 7.01
N ALA A 31 1.13 -5.76 6.48
CA ALA A 31 2.33 -5.58 7.29
C ALA A 31 2.17 -4.48 8.34
N LEU A 32 1.44 -3.40 8.03
CA LEU A 32 1.18 -2.32 8.97
C LEU A 32 0.08 -2.68 10.00
N ARG A 33 -0.87 -3.54 9.63
CA ARG A 33 -1.98 -4.02 10.48
C ARG A 33 -1.64 -5.21 11.39
N THR A 34 -0.47 -5.79 11.22
CA THR A 34 -0.03 -6.95 12.00
C THR A 34 0.97 -6.53 13.08
N ASP A 35 0.78 -7.07 14.29
CA ASP A 35 1.74 -6.94 15.39
C ASP A 35 3.06 -7.60 15.00
N ARG A 36 4.18 -6.91 15.25
CA ARG A 36 5.52 -7.46 15.07
C ARG A 36 6.34 -7.28 16.35
N PRO A 37 7.39 -8.10 16.58
CA PRO A 37 8.16 -8.07 17.83
C PRO A 37 8.72 -6.69 18.25
N TYR A 38 8.86 -5.77 17.29
CA TYR A 38 9.42 -4.43 17.48
C TYR A 38 8.40 -3.29 17.27
N ARG A 39 7.14 -3.60 16.94
CA ARG A 39 6.12 -2.58 16.65
C ARG A 39 4.72 -3.17 16.68
N ASP A 40 3.86 -2.57 17.46
CA ASP A 40 2.43 -2.89 17.48
C ASP A 40 1.75 -2.59 16.14
N ALA A 41 0.66 -3.31 15.89
CA ALA A 41 -0.25 -3.10 14.78
C ALA A 41 -0.80 -1.68 14.79
N TRP A 42 -0.86 -1.08 13.61
CA TRP A 42 -1.51 0.22 13.47
C TRP A 42 -3.03 0.06 13.33
N PRO A 43 -3.83 1.01 13.87
CA PRO A 43 -5.26 1.01 13.64
C PRO A 43 -5.58 1.28 12.16
N ALA A 44 -6.67 0.70 11.64
CA ALA A 44 -7.05 0.78 10.23
C ALA A 44 -7.17 2.23 9.71
N PRO A 45 -7.72 3.20 10.45
CA PRO A 45 -7.72 4.59 9.97
C PRO A 45 -6.32 5.15 9.69
N LYS A 46 -5.34 4.78 10.51
CA LYS A 46 -3.93 5.20 10.35
C LYS A 46 -3.27 4.49 9.17
N VAL A 47 -3.44 3.17 9.12
CA VAL A 47 -3.56 2.35 7.89
C VAL A 47 -3.77 3.10 6.57
N LEU A 48 -5.05 3.39 6.37
CA LEU A 48 -5.61 3.89 5.15
C LEU A 48 -5.15 5.32 4.86
N ALA A 49 -5.03 6.18 5.89
CA ALA A 49 -4.50 7.53 5.73
C ALA A 49 -3.06 7.53 5.19
N TYR A 50 -2.20 6.63 5.69
CA TYR A 50 -0.83 6.48 5.21
C TYR A 50 -0.76 6.03 3.75
N ILE A 51 -1.62 5.10 3.35
CA ILE A 51 -1.69 4.62 1.96
C ILE A 51 -2.15 5.77 1.03
N GLU A 52 -3.17 6.51 1.43
CA GLU A 52 -3.70 7.63 0.65
C GLU A 52 -2.68 8.77 0.51
N GLU A 53 -1.96 9.12 1.59
CA GLU A 53 -0.92 10.16 1.58
C GLU A 53 0.20 9.85 0.57
N ARG A 54 0.46 8.57 0.30
CA ARG A 54 1.54 8.12 -0.59
C ARG A 54 1.05 7.65 -1.96
N SER A 55 -0.23 7.87 -2.24
CA SER A 55 -0.84 7.65 -3.55
C SER A 55 -0.11 8.43 -4.65
N GLY A 56 0.23 7.76 -5.74
CA GLY A 56 0.96 8.36 -6.87
C GLY A 56 2.49 8.46 -6.68
N VAL A 57 3.01 8.18 -5.47
CA VAL A 57 4.46 8.19 -5.18
C VAL A 57 4.97 6.78 -4.88
N GLU A 58 4.44 6.17 -3.83
CA GLU A 58 4.78 4.80 -3.43
C GLU A 58 3.85 3.80 -4.12
N PHE A 59 2.56 4.12 -4.14
CA PHE A 59 1.48 3.30 -4.64
C PHE A 59 0.90 3.84 -5.94
N ASP A 60 0.35 2.94 -6.75
CA ASP A 60 -0.50 3.32 -7.87
C ASP A 60 -1.76 4.00 -7.35
N GLY A 61 -2.02 5.23 -7.79
CA GLY A 61 -3.02 6.06 -7.15
C GLY A 61 -4.45 5.55 -7.33
N ALA A 62 -4.76 4.94 -8.47
CA ALA A 62 -6.07 4.34 -8.70
C ALA A 62 -6.27 3.11 -7.82
N LEU A 63 -5.24 2.29 -7.64
CA LEU A 63 -5.29 1.13 -6.76
C LEU A 63 -5.33 1.52 -5.27
N ALA A 64 -4.54 2.52 -4.87
CA ALA A 64 -4.54 3.04 -3.50
C ALA A 64 -5.92 3.56 -3.11
N HIS A 65 -6.51 4.45 -3.95
CA HIS A 65 -7.83 5.03 -3.70
C HIS A 65 -8.95 3.96 -3.67
N ALA A 66 -8.95 3.04 -4.64
CA ALA A 66 -9.96 1.98 -4.66
C ALA A 66 -9.85 1.05 -3.44
N PHE A 67 -8.63 0.75 -3.00
CA PHE A 67 -8.39 -0.07 -1.81
C PHE A 67 -8.83 0.65 -0.53
N THR A 68 -8.52 1.94 -0.38
CA THR A 68 -8.90 2.71 0.81
C THR A 68 -10.41 2.84 0.94
N GLN A 69 -11.13 3.11 -0.15
CA GLN A 69 -12.60 3.12 -0.17
C GLN A 69 -13.20 1.76 0.21
N MET A 70 -12.73 0.68 -0.42
CA MET A 70 -13.21 -0.68 -0.13
C MET A 70 -13.01 -1.05 1.34
N MET A 71 -11.85 -0.72 1.92
CA MET A 71 -11.56 -1.06 3.32
C MET A 71 -12.36 -0.22 4.32
N GLN A 72 -12.69 1.05 4.00
CA GLN A 72 -13.57 1.87 4.83
C GLN A 72 -15.00 1.31 4.91
N GLU A 73 -15.48 0.71 3.83
CA GLU A 73 -16.79 0.04 3.79
C GLU A 73 -16.76 -1.30 4.54
N TRP A 74 -15.66 -2.06 4.42
CA TRP A 74 -15.53 -3.39 5.03
C TRP A 74 -15.27 -3.32 6.54
N GLU A 75 -14.38 -2.44 6.99
CA GLU A 75 -14.09 -2.22 8.41
C GLU A 75 -14.63 -0.85 8.84
N PRO A 76 -15.95 -0.68 8.99
CA PRO A 76 -16.50 0.57 9.49
C PRO A 76 -15.88 0.85 10.86
N GLN A 77 -15.34 2.05 11.02
CA GLN A 77 -14.60 2.51 12.20
C GLN A 77 -15.43 2.23 13.45
N ALA A 78 -15.02 1.25 14.26
CA ALA A 78 -15.53 0.99 15.60
C ALA A 78 -14.88 1.94 16.61
#